data_AF-A1ZS19-F1
#
_entry.id   AF-A1ZS19-F1
#
_cell.length_a   1.000
_cell.length_b   1.000
_cell.length_c   1.000
_cell.angle_alpha   90.00
_cell.angle_beta   90.00
_cell.angle_gamma   90.00
#
_symmetry.space_group_name_H-M   'P 1'
#
loop_
_entity.id
_entity.type
_entity.pdbx_description
1 polymer ?
#
loop_
_entity_poly.entity_id
_entity_poly.type
_entity_poly.pdbx_seq_one_letter_code
_entity_poly.pdbx_strand_id
1 'polypeptide(L)' 'MIPPSKEAVQGKTILHGHEVFYLDEIVQRINARSLTIPLDNGCVYTKKHKRLDYTKTGRLCAFNLDTYGLTAIKNIDV' A
#
# COMPACT_ATOMS: atom_id res chain seq x y z
N MET A 1 8.99 8.95 1.64
CA MET A 1 10.22 8.14 1.90
C MET A 1 11.16 8.10 0.68
N ILE A 2 12.48 8.25 0.85
CA ILE A 2 13.47 7.91 -0.21
C ILE A 2 13.69 6.39 -0.16
N PRO A 3 13.44 5.63 -1.25
CA PRO A 3 13.67 4.19 -1.25
C PRO A 3 15.17 3.87 -1.05
N PRO A 4 15.52 2.87 -0.22
CA PRO A 4 16.90 2.42 -0.13
C PRO A 4 17.35 1.75 -1.44
N SER A 5 18.66 1.68 -1.68
CA SER A 5 19.19 0.97 -2.84
C SER A 5 19.02 -0.55 -2.69
N LYS A 6 19.11 -1.28 -3.82
CA LYS A 6 18.97 -2.75 -3.81
C LYS A 6 20.08 -3.43 -2.99
N GLU A 7 21.27 -2.83 -2.99
CA GLU A 7 22.45 -3.29 -2.23
C GLU A 7 22.20 -3.12 -0.72
N ALA A 8 21.67 -1.96 -0.32
CA ALA A 8 21.36 -1.67 1.08
C ALA A 8 20.36 -2.66 1.69
N VAL A 9 19.46 -3.21 0.86
CA VAL A 9 18.46 -4.20 1.30
C VAL A 9 18.82 -5.64 0.92
N GLN A 10 20.04 -5.87 0.41
CA GLN A 10 20.53 -7.19 0.01
C GLN A 10 19.56 -7.92 -0.95
N GLY A 11 18.97 -7.16 -1.89
CA GLY A 11 18.02 -7.70 -2.87
C GLY A 11 16.63 -8.05 -2.31
N LYS A 12 16.34 -7.81 -1.02
CA LYS A 12 15.02 -8.05 -0.44
C LYS A 12 14.03 -6.96 -0.86
N THR A 13 12.76 -7.35 -0.99
CA THR A 13 11.66 -6.39 -1.17
C THR A 13 11.23 -5.85 0.19
N ILE A 14 10.99 -4.55 0.30
CA ILE A 14 10.46 -3.92 1.51
C ILE A 14 8.95 -3.78 1.39
N LEU A 15 8.23 -4.36 2.34
CA LEU A 15 6.80 -4.12 2.55
C LEU A 15 6.65 -3.14 3.71
N HIS A 16 5.84 -2.09 3.55
CA HIS A 16 5.63 -1.13 4.62
C HIS A 16 4.21 -0.56 4.64
N GLY A 17 3.82 -0.03 5.80
CA GLY A 17 2.59 0.76 5.97
C GLY A 17 2.90 2.18 6.45
N HIS A 18 2.04 2.72 7.32
CA HIS A 18 2.14 4.01 8.02
C HIS A 18 1.90 5.25 7.13
N GLU A 19 2.61 5.37 6.01
CA GLU A 19 2.30 6.37 5.00
C GLU A 19 1.14 5.84 4.14
N VAL A 20 0.08 6.64 3.97
CA VAL A 20 -1.09 6.25 3.18
C VAL A 20 -0.80 6.41 1.69
N PHE A 21 -1.06 5.35 0.92
CA PHE A 21 -0.98 5.32 -0.54
C PHE A 21 -2.35 4.99 -1.15
N TYR A 22 -2.60 5.50 -2.34
CA TYR A 22 -3.82 5.16 -3.06
C TYR A 22 -3.76 3.74 -3.61
N LEU A 23 -4.92 3.10 -3.75
CA LEU A 23 -5.00 1.68 -4.09
C LEU A 23 -4.39 1.38 -5.46
N ASP A 24 -4.57 2.29 -6.42
CA ASP A 24 -3.95 2.24 -7.75
C ASP A 24 -2.41 2.30 -7.66
N GLU A 25 -1.86 3.17 -6.83
CA GLU A 25 -0.40 3.24 -6.60
C GLU A 25 0.15 1.95 -5.97
N ILE A 26 -0.55 1.38 -4.98
CA ILE A 26 -0.18 0.11 -4.35
C ILE A 26 -0.15 -1.01 -5.41
N VAL A 27 -1.22 -1.13 -6.21
CA VAL A 27 -1.33 -2.14 -7.28
C VAL A 27 -0.23 -1.95 -8.33
N GLN A 28 0.07 -0.71 -8.72
CA GLN A 28 1.16 -0.41 -9.66
C GLN A 28 2.53 -0.89 -9.11
N ARG A 29 2.82 -0.65 -7.82
CA ARG A 29 4.09 -1.07 -7.21
C ARG A 29 4.25 -2.58 -7.17
N ILE A 30 3.16 -3.29 -6.86
CA ILE A 30 3.11 -4.77 -6.87
C ILE A 30 3.37 -5.30 -8.28
N ASN A 31 2.64 -4.80 -9.27
CA ASN A 31 2.77 -5.23 -10.67
C ASN A 31 4.17 -4.94 -11.24
N ALA A 32 4.75 -3.80 -10.88
CA ALA A 32 6.10 -3.43 -11.29
C ALA A 32 7.20 -4.21 -10.54
N ARG A 33 6.85 -5.09 -9.59
CA ARG A 33 7.82 -5.78 -8.70
C ARG A 33 8.79 -4.77 -8.05
N SER A 34 8.24 -3.63 -7.63
CA SER A 34 9.02 -2.54 -7.05
C SER A 34 9.79 -3.01 -5.82
N LEU A 35 10.98 -2.45 -5.60
CA LEU A 35 11.79 -2.74 -4.42
C LEU A 35 11.06 -2.42 -3.11
N THR A 36 10.18 -1.41 -3.14
CA THR A 36 9.34 -1.00 -2.02
C THR A 36 7.87 -1.10 -2.42
N ILE A 37 7.07 -1.81 -1.62
CA ILE A 37 5.63 -1.97 -1.83
C ILE A 37 4.91 -1.42 -0.59
N PRO A 38 4.21 -0.26 -0.71
CA PRO A 38 3.34 0.23 0.34
C PRO A 38 2.06 -0.61 0.39
N LEU A 39 1.56 -0.91 1.58
CA LEU A 39 0.30 -1.65 1.77
C LEU A 39 -0.77 -0.85 2.52
N ASP A 40 -0.45 0.33 3.01
CA ASP A 40 -1.39 1.14 3.78
C ASP A 40 -2.27 1.99 2.85
N ASN A 41 -3.49 1.51 2.57
CA ASN A 41 -4.52 2.30 1.87
C ASN A 41 -5.30 3.23 2.81
N GLY A 42 -4.86 3.37 4.06
CA GLY A 42 -5.49 4.24 5.02
C GLY A 42 -6.89 3.75 5.39
N CYS A 43 -6.98 2.55 5.97
CA CYS A 43 -8.25 1.90 6.32
C CYS A 43 -9.23 2.80 7.10
N VAL A 44 -8.70 3.67 7.97
CA VAL A 44 -9.50 4.61 8.79
C VAL A 44 -9.93 5.88 8.03
N TYR A 45 -9.33 6.17 6.88
CA TYR A 45 -9.60 7.37 6.08
C TYR A 45 -10.74 7.13 5.09
N THR A 46 -11.95 6.98 5.64
CA THR A 46 -13.18 6.71 4.88
C THR A 46 -14.06 7.95 4.67
N LYS A 47 -13.77 9.04 5.37
CA LYS A 47 -14.53 10.30 5.35
C LYS A 47 -13.74 11.42 4.71
N LYS A 48 -14.43 12.44 4.19
CA LYS A 48 -13.82 13.61 3.55
C LYS A 48 -12.77 14.25 4.47
N HIS A 49 -11.60 14.52 3.92
CA HIS A 49 -10.52 15.18 4.64
C HIS A 49 -9.67 16.04 3.69
N LYS A 50 -8.85 16.94 4.25
CA LYS A 50 -8.14 17.97 3.48
C LYS A 50 -6.91 17.47 2.70
N ARG A 51 -6.42 16.25 2.99
CA ARG A 51 -5.08 15.80 2.57
C ARG A 51 -5.09 14.67 1.54
N LEU A 52 -6.03 13.74 1.63
CA LEU A 52 -6.11 12.60 0.71
C LEU A 52 -7.53 12.53 0.14
N ASP A 53 -7.62 11.88 -1.01
CA ASP A 53 -8.88 11.55 -1.66
C ASP A 53 -9.52 10.34 -0.97
N TYR A 54 -10.51 10.60 -0.12
CA TYR A 54 -11.23 9.56 0.64
C TYR A 54 -11.93 8.53 -0.25
N THR A 55 -12.15 8.81 -1.54
CA THR A 55 -12.73 7.85 -2.49
C THR A 55 -11.73 6.77 -2.93
N LYS A 56 -10.43 7.05 -2.75
CA LYS A 56 -9.30 6.17 -3.08
C LYS A 56 -8.65 5.49 -1.88
N THR A 57 -9.09 5.82 -0.66
CA THR A 57 -8.61 5.24 0.61
C THR A 57 -9.71 4.41 1.28
N GLY A 58 -9.52 4.04 2.56
CA GLY A 58 -10.57 3.40 3.37
C GLY A 58 -10.65 1.88 3.23
N ARG A 59 -9.56 1.24 2.80
CA ARG A 59 -9.45 -0.22 2.74
C ARG A 59 -8.32 -0.75 3.60
N LEU A 60 -8.54 -1.93 4.17
CA LEU A 60 -7.47 -2.77 4.73
C LEU A 60 -6.93 -3.66 3.62
N CYS A 61 -5.62 -3.60 3.39
CA CYS A 61 -4.96 -4.38 2.35
C CYS A 61 -4.11 -5.50 2.95
N ALA A 62 -4.13 -6.66 2.29
CA ALA A 62 -3.28 -7.80 2.58
C ALA A 62 -2.61 -8.27 1.29
N PHE A 63 -1.32 -8.55 1.36
CA PHE A 63 -0.51 -8.95 0.22
C PHE A 63 -0.08 -10.41 0.35
N ASN A 64 -0.41 -11.21 -0.66
CA ASN A 64 -0.01 -12.62 -0.72
C ASN A 64 1.38 -12.73 -1.34
N LEU A 65 2.36 -13.24 -0.58
CA LEU A 65 3.75 -13.33 -1.01
C LEU A 65 3.99 -14.42 -2.06
N ASP A 66 3.17 -15.48 -2.07
CA ASP A 66 3.30 -16.59 -2.99
C ASP A 66 2.73 -16.24 -4.36
N THR A 67 1.56 -15.59 -4.39
CA THR A 67 0.84 -15.26 -5.64
C THR A 67 1.10 -13.85 -6.15
N TYR A 68 1.67 -12.98 -5.30
CA TYR A 68 1.75 -11.53 -5.55
C TYR A 68 0.36 -10.86 -5.73
N GLY A 69 -0.69 -11.48 -5.21
CA GLY A 69 -2.04 -10.93 -5.21
C GLY A 69 -2.28 -9.94 -4.07
N LEU A 70 -3.04 -8.87 -4.35
CA LEU A 70 -3.53 -7.94 -3.34
C LEU A 70 -5.00 -8.23 -3.01
N THR A 71 -5.31 -8.47 -1.74
CA THR A 71 -6.68 -8.46 -1.23
C THR A 71 -6.93 -7.13 -0.53
N ALA A 72 -8.03 -6.45 -0.87
CA ALA A 72 -8.40 -5.18 -0.24
C ALA A 72 -9.87 -5.21 0.15
N ILE A 73 -10.15 -5.03 1.43
CA ILE A 73 -11.52 -5.00 1.98
C ILE A 73 -11.84 -3.58 2.46
N LYS A 74 -13.09 -3.16 2.32
CA LYS A 74 -13.54 -1.89 2.92
C LYS A 74 -13.49 -2.01 4.44
N ASN A 75 -13.23 -0.89 5.12
CA ASN A 75 -13.40 -0.80 6.56
C ASN A 75 -14.84 -1.21 6.94
N ILE A 76 -14.99 -1.97 8.02
CA ILE A 76 -16.28 -2.50 8.51
C ILE A 76 -16.88 -1.63 9.63
N ASP A 77 -16.09 -0.73 10.20
CA ASP A 77 -16.51 0.19 11.28
C ASP A 77 -17.18 1.46 10.73
N VAL A 78 -17.58 1.46 9.45
CA VAL A 78 -18.19 2.59 8.73
C VAL A 78 -19.61 2.31 8.27
#